data_AF-A0A251XDP6-F1
#
_entry.id   AF-A0A251XDP6-F1
#
_cell.length_a   1.000
_cell.length_b   1.000
_cell.length_c   1.000
_cell.angle_alpha   90.00
_cell.angle_beta   90.00
_cell.angle_gamma   90.00
#
_symmetry.space_group_name_H-M   'P 1'
#
loop_
_entity.id
_entity.type
_entity.pdbx_description
1 polymer ?
#
loop_
_entity_poly.entity_id
_entity_poly.type
_entity_poly.pdbx_seq_one_letter_code
_entity_poly.pdbx_strand_id
1 'polypeptide(L)'
;MGGLGNPDGIPVVFLHGGPGGGTSPTHRRLFDPARYRIVLVDQRGCGRSTPHVSTPEADLSVNTTWHLVADLERLREHLGVERWLVFGGSWARPSRSPTPRRTRPA
;
A
#
# COMPACT_ATOMS: atom_id res chain seq x y z
N MET A 1 -4.50 7.39 -13.27
CA MET A 1 -4.76 7.45 -11.81
C MET A 1 -4.59 8.90 -11.37
N GLY A 2 -5.69 9.58 -11.05
CA GLY A 2 -5.65 10.97 -10.56
C GLY A 2 -5.84 11.00 -9.04
N GLY A 3 -5.07 11.84 -8.34
CA GLY A 3 -5.21 12.01 -6.89
C GLY A 3 -6.62 12.45 -6.51
N LEU A 4 -7.12 11.95 -5.38
CA LEU A 4 -8.42 12.32 -4.82
C LEU A 4 -8.22 13.41 -3.75
N GLY A 5 -9.20 14.31 -3.59
CA GLY A 5 -9.10 15.40 -2.61
C GLY A 5 -8.30 16.61 -3.12
N ASN A 6 -7.73 17.38 -2.21
CA ASN A 6 -6.98 18.59 -2.52
C ASN A 6 -5.59 18.23 -3.11
N PRO A 7 -5.27 18.59 -4.37
CA PRO A 7 -3.97 18.29 -4.97
C PRO A 7 -2.78 18.93 -4.23
N ASP A 8 -3.03 20.02 -3.51
CA ASP A 8 -2.04 20.73 -2.67
C ASP A 8 -2.16 20.35 -1.19
N GLY A 9 -3.04 19.40 -0.86
CA GLY A 9 -3.23 18.91 0.49
C GLY A 9 -2.10 18.01 0.99
N ILE A 10 -2.13 17.67 2.28
CA ILE A 10 -1.19 16.75 2.91
C ILE A 10 -1.29 15.39 2.21
N PRO A 11 -0.20 14.88 1.60
CA PRO A 11 -0.24 13.59 0.91
C PRO A 11 -0.47 12.44 1.89
N VAL A 12 -1.44 11.58 1.57
CA VAL A 12 -1.71 10.35 2.32
C VAL A 12 -1.89 9.18 1.36
N VAL A 13 -1.17 8.09 1.63
CA VAL A 13 -1.38 6.80 0.96
C VAL A 13 -2.18 5.88 1.87
N PHE A 14 -3.28 5.35 1.34
CA PHE A 14 -4.12 4.37 2.02
C PHE A 14 -3.74 2.95 1.59
N LEU A 15 -3.36 2.11 2.55
CA LEU A 15 -3.12 0.69 2.37
C LEU A 15 -4.32 -0.10 2.89
N HIS A 16 -5.06 -0.71 1.98
CA HIS A 16 -6.20 -1.54 2.36
C HIS A 16 -5.76 -2.76 3.17
N GLY A 17 -6.66 -3.23 4.03
CA GLY A 17 -6.49 -4.50 4.73
C GLY A 17 -6.56 -5.70 3.78
N GLY A 18 -6.20 -6.86 4.29
CA GLY A 18 -6.11 -8.08 3.50
C GLY A 18 -5.25 -9.14 4.19
N PRO A 19 -4.50 -9.95 3.41
CA PRO A 19 -4.12 -9.69 2.02
C PRO A 19 -5.29 -9.91 1.05
N GLY A 20 -5.42 -9.05 0.02
CA GLY A 20 -6.36 -9.23 -1.09
C GLY A 20 -7.68 -8.44 -1.09
N GLY A 21 -7.93 -7.53 -0.14
CA GLY A 21 -9.23 -6.85 -0.03
C GLY A 21 -9.52 -5.78 -1.10
N GLY A 22 -8.49 -5.09 -1.60
CA GLY A 22 -8.63 -3.96 -2.51
C GLY A 22 -9.20 -2.69 -1.86
N THR A 23 -9.21 -1.61 -2.61
CA THR A 23 -9.76 -0.32 -2.19
C THR A 23 -11.23 -0.19 -2.60
N SER A 24 -11.97 0.65 -1.88
CA SER A 24 -13.37 0.97 -2.17
C SER A 24 -13.58 2.49 -2.13
N PRO A 25 -14.63 3.02 -2.80
CA PRO A 25 -14.93 4.45 -2.78
C PRO A 25 -15.24 5.03 -1.40
N THR A 26 -15.49 4.21 -0.38
CA THR A 26 -15.74 4.68 0.99
C THR A 26 -14.44 5.03 1.71
N HIS A 27 -13.31 4.44 1.34
CA HIS A 27 -12.02 4.71 1.98
C HIS A 27 -11.57 6.17 1.85
N ARG A 28 -11.98 6.88 0.80
CA ARG A 28 -11.70 8.33 0.66
C ARG A 28 -12.38 9.19 1.73
N ARG A 29 -13.44 8.69 2.37
CA ARG A 29 -14.20 9.42 3.41
C ARG A 29 -13.52 9.40 4.78
N LEU A 30 -12.42 8.65 4.91
CA LEU A 30 -11.59 8.63 6.13
C LEU A 30 -10.73 9.89 6.28
N PHE A 31 -10.65 10.71 5.23
CA PHE A 31 -9.81 11.90 5.19
C PHE A 31 -10.68 13.11 4.83
N ASP A 32 -10.33 14.26 5.42
CA ASP A 32 -10.90 15.54 5.02
C ASP A 32 -10.42 15.90 3.61
N PRO A 33 -11.31 15.95 2.59
CA PRO A 33 -10.92 16.18 1.21
C PRO A 33 -10.37 17.59 0.97
N ALA A 34 -10.61 18.57 1.85
CA ALA A 34 -10.03 19.90 1.75
C ALA A 34 -8.57 19.94 2.22
N ARG A 35 -8.18 19.01 3.10
CA ARG A 35 -6.86 19.00 3.75
C ARG A 35 -5.89 17.98 3.18
N TYR A 36 -6.40 16.90 2.59
CA TYR A 36 -5.58 15.77 2.16
C TYR A 36 -5.58 15.55 0.65
N ARG A 37 -4.38 15.25 0.11
CA ARG A 37 -4.19 14.63 -1.20
C ARG A 37 -4.19 13.12 -1.00
N ILE A 38 -5.30 12.48 -1.32
CA ILE A 38 -5.58 11.07 -1.02
C ILE A 38 -5.15 10.18 -2.18
N VAL A 39 -4.29 9.22 -1.89
CA VAL A 39 -3.83 8.17 -2.82
C VAL A 39 -4.41 6.83 -2.35
N LEU A 40 -5.32 6.27 -3.15
CA LEU A 40 -5.84 4.91 -2.97
C LEU A 40 -5.15 3.98 -3.96
N VAL A 41 -4.55 2.90 -3.47
CA VAL A 41 -3.84 1.91 -4.30
C VAL A 41 -4.33 0.50 -3.98
N ASP A 42 -4.63 -0.27 -5.02
CA ASP A 42 -4.86 -1.70 -4.91
C ASP A 42 -3.51 -2.41 -4.96
N GLN A 43 -3.18 -3.18 -3.91
CA GLN A 43 -1.92 -3.93 -3.84
C GLN A 43 -1.87 -5.05 -4.89
N ARG A 44 -0.67 -5.59 -5.14
CA ARG A 44 -0.45 -6.64 -6.15
C ARG A 44 -1.47 -7.77 -6.01
N GLY A 45 -2.07 -8.13 -7.15
CA GLY A 45 -2.93 -9.30 -7.23
C GLY A 45 -4.36 -9.11 -6.73
N CYS A 46 -4.80 -7.91 -6.34
CA CYS A 46 -6.15 -7.69 -5.86
C CYS A 46 -6.80 -6.42 -6.40
N GLY A 47 -8.12 -6.30 -6.20
CA GLY A 47 -8.89 -5.16 -6.70
C GLY A 47 -8.73 -5.02 -8.22
N ARG A 48 -8.24 -3.87 -8.66
CA ARG A 48 -8.02 -3.54 -10.08
C ARG A 48 -6.58 -3.78 -10.54
N SER A 49 -5.70 -4.28 -9.66
CA SER A 49 -4.33 -4.60 -10.00
C SER A 49 -4.23 -5.93 -10.74
N THR A 50 -3.41 -5.96 -11.79
CA THR A 50 -3.25 -7.10 -12.69
C THR A 50 -1.82 -7.66 -12.65
N PRO A 51 -1.63 -8.98 -12.81
CA PRO A 51 -2.65 -10.03 -12.86
C PRO A 51 -3.34 -10.19 -11.50
N HIS A 52 -4.63 -10.54 -11.49
CA HIS A 52 -5.36 -10.80 -10.25
C HIS A 52 -5.01 -12.20 -9.71
N VAL A 53 -4.86 -12.39 -8.40
CA VAL A 53 -4.40 -13.68 -7.82
C VAL A 53 -5.30 -14.87 -8.12
N SER A 54 -6.55 -14.62 -8.52
CA SER A 54 -7.49 -15.67 -8.91
C SER A 54 -7.29 -16.17 -10.36
N THR A 55 -6.39 -15.57 -11.13
CA THR A 55 -6.15 -15.99 -12.52
C THR A 55 -4.97 -16.96 -12.59
N PRO A 56 -4.95 -17.90 -13.56
CA PRO A 56 -3.88 -18.88 -13.69
C PRO A 56 -2.48 -18.29 -13.92
N GLU A 57 -2.42 -17.06 -14.43
CA GLU A 57 -1.17 -16.37 -14.78
C GLU A 57 -0.55 -15.63 -13.58
N ALA A 58 -1.21 -15.65 -12.41
CA ALA A 58 -0.72 -14.96 -11.24
C ALA A 58 0.52 -15.64 -10.64
N ASP A 59 1.65 -14.95 -10.69
CA ASP A 59 2.88 -15.36 -10.01
C ASP A 59 2.93 -14.79 -8.59
N LEU A 60 2.79 -15.66 -7.58
CA LEU A 60 2.87 -15.25 -6.17
C LEU A 60 4.31 -15.02 -5.69
N SER A 61 5.33 -15.47 -6.42
CA SER A 61 6.74 -15.21 -6.07
C SER A 61 7.09 -13.71 -6.10
N VAL A 62 6.34 -12.93 -6.87
CA VAL A 62 6.45 -11.47 -6.96
C VAL A 62 5.44 -10.73 -6.07
N ASN A 63 4.66 -11.44 -5.25
CA ASN A 63 3.72 -10.87 -4.29
C ASN A 63 4.24 -11.01 -2.85
N THR A 64 5.35 -10.31 -2.57
CA THR A 64 5.98 -10.29 -1.25
C THR A 64 5.93 -8.89 -0.63
N THR A 65 6.12 -8.79 0.69
CA THR A 65 6.17 -7.51 1.40
C THR A 65 7.16 -6.52 0.78
N TRP A 66 8.35 -6.99 0.37
CA TRP A 66 9.37 -6.13 -0.23
C TRP A 66 8.97 -5.61 -1.62
N HIS A 67 8.25 -6.43 -2.39
CA HIS A 67 7.69 -6.03 -3.66
C HIS A 67 6.60 -4.95 -3.50
N LEU A 68 5.79 -5.04 -2.44
CA LEU A 68 4.79 -4.03 -2.11
C LEU A 68 5.43 -2.73 -1.63
N VAL A 69 6.46 -2.80 -0.78
CA VAL A 69 7.24 -1.61 -0.37
C VAL A 69 7.86 -0.92 -1.59
N ALA A 70 8.45 -1.69 -2.52
CA ALA A 70 9.03 -1.13 -3.74
C ALA A 70 7.97 -0.45 -4.64
N ASP A 71 6.75 -0.98 -4.70
CA ASP A 71 5.68 -0.34 -5.46
C ASP A 71 5.22 0.98 -4.83
N LEU A 72 5.19 1.05 -3.49
CA LEU A 72 4.88 2.29 -2.79
C LEU A 72 5.91 3.38 -3.08
N GLU A 73 7.20 3.05 -3.10
CA GLU A 73 8.24 4.02 -3.48
C GLU A 73 8.12 4.46 -4.94
N ARG A 74 7.91 3.53 -5.88
CA ARG A 74 7.66 3.88 -7.30
C ARG A 74 6.45 4.79 -7.46
N LEU A 75 5.37 4.50 -6.74
CA LEU A 75 4.16 5.32 -6.77
C LEU A 75 4.42 6.71 -6.18
N ARG A 76 5.17 6.78 -5.07
CA ARG A 76 5.54 8.04 -4.42
C ARG A 76 6.34 8.94 -5.37
N GLU A 77 7.36 8.39 -6.02
CA GLU A 77 8.19 9.09 -7.00
C GLU A 77 7.37 9.51 -8.22
N HIS A 78 6.56 8.60 -8.78
CA HIS A 78 5.70 8.89 -9.93
C HIS A 78 4.72 10.05 -9.67
N LEU A 79 4.22 10.16 -8.43
CA LEU A 79 3.28 11.23 -8.03
C LEU A 79 3.97 12.53 -7.60
N GLY A 80 5.31 12.57 -7.58
CA GLY A 80 6.10 13.73 -7.15
C GLY A 80 5.93 14.06 -5.67
N VAL A 81 5.73 13.05 -4.82
CA VAL A 81 5.50 13.23 -3.39
C VAL A 81 6.80 12.99 -2.61
N GLU A 82 7.33 13.99 -1.91
CA GLU A 82 8.55 13.79 -1.13
C GLU A 82 8.29 12.90 0.10
N ARG A 83 7.24 13.21 0.85
CA ARG A 83 6.80 12.49 2.05
C ARG A 83 5.28 12.41 2.09
N TRP A 84 4.76 11.30 2.59
CA TRP A 84 3.33 11.12 2.82
C TRP A 84 3.05 10.49 4.17
N LEU A 85 1.81 10.65 4.64
CA LEU A 85 1.24 9.83 5.69
C LEU A 85 0.93 8.44 5.12
N VAL A 86 1.34 7.39 5.82
CA VAL A 86 0.92 6.01 5.50
C VAL A 86 -0.23 5.66 6.45
N PHE A 87 -1.41 5.41 5.88
CA PHE A 87 -2.59 5.00 6.64
C PHE A 87 -2.99 3.59 6.25
N GLY A 88 -3.05 2.66 7.20
CA GLY A 88 -3.48 1.29 6.94
C GLY A 88 -3.82 0.52 8.22
N GLY A 89 -4.70 -0.47 8.08
CA GLY A 89 -5.18 -1.31 9.19
C GLY A 89 -5.01 -2.81 8.94
N SER A 90 -4.91 -3.60 10.01
CA SER A 90 -4.72 -5.06 9.98
C SER A 90 -3.41 -5.48 9.32
N TRP A 91 -3.45 -6.08 8.11
CA TRP A 91 -2.28 -6.61 7.42
C TRP A 91 -1.31 -5.55 6.90
N ALA A 92 -1.76 -4.31 6.74
CA ALA A 92 -0.88 -3.18 6.42
C ALA A 92 0.06 -2.80 7.59
N ARG A 93 -0.11 -3.40 8.78
CA ARG A 93 0.84 -3.27 9.88
C ARG A 93 2.08 -4.11 9.57
N PRO A 94 3.30 -3.61 9.84
CA PRO A 94 4.50 -4.41 9.71
C PRO A 94 4.36 -5.69 10.53
N SER A 95 4.44 -6.86 9.89
CA SER A 95 4.75 -8.09 10.62
C SER A 95 6.16 -7.90 11.18
N ARG A 96 6.30 -7.90 12.51
CA ARG A 96 7.60 -7.89 13.17
C ARG A 96 8.48 -8.96 12.50
N SER A 97 9.60 -8.55 11.92
CA SER A 97 10.57 -9.47 11.33
C SER A 97 10.99 -10.50 12.38
N PRO A 98 11.30 -11.75 11.99
CA PRO A 98 11.94 -12.67 12.93
C PRO A 98 13.30 -12.07 13.29
N THR A 99 13.44 -11.61 14.53
CA THR A 99 14.75 -11.21 15.07
C THR A 99 15.70 -12.40 14.89
N PRO A 100 16.85 -12.25 14.22
CA PRO A 100 17.80 -13.35 14.13
C PRO A 100 18.21 -13.74 15.55
N ARG A 101 18.05 -15.03 15.91
CA ARG A 101 18.55 -15.56 17.18
C ARG A 101 20.06 -15.32 17.20
N ARG A 102 20.52 -14.43 18.07
CA ARG A 102 21.92 -14.39 18.48
C ARG A 102 22.24 -15.72 19.15
N THR A 103 23.00 -16.57 18.49
CA THR A 103 23.70 -17.70 19.13
C THR A 103 24.70 -17.11 20.13
N ARG A 104 24.56 -17.47 21.42
CA ARG A 104 25.62 -17.20 22.42
C ARG A 104 26.83 -18.09 22.08
N PRO A 105 28.06 -17.57 22.11
CA PRO A 105 29.23 -18.41 22.03
C PRO A 105 29.38 -19.23 23.32
N ALA A 106 29.97 -20.41 23.17
CA ALA A 106 30.25 -21.40 24.22
C ALA A 106 31.32 -20.90 25.21
#